data_AF-A0A7X0MCH9-F1
#
_entry.id   AF-A0A7X0MCH9-F1
#
_cell.length_a   1.000
_cell.length_b   1.000
_cell.length_c   1.000
_cell.angle_alpha   90.00
_cell.angle_beta   90.00
_cell.angle_gamma   90.00
#
_symmetry.space_group_name_H-M   'P 1'
#
loop_
_entity.id
_entity.type
_entity.pdbx_description
1 polymer ?
#
loop_
_entity_poly.entity_id
_entity_poly.type
_entity_poly.pdbx_seq_one_letter_code
_entity_poly.pdbx_strand_id
1 'polypeptide(L)'
;MFKSLKTIAIFALSTALLAGVARADITVYTAGPQNLIDKLSAGFTAQSGIKVNVFQATTGKVMARIEAEAANPVVDVLISASWDTATDFAKRGWLVSYTSPNAEKVPAFLKTDTAVAQGVSALGIAWNTKSGTSQPKEWADLAKPEFKDLVNIPDPAQSGSSFELTAALGGKDDYKLFRELKGNGAIVAGANAEALNPVLQGAKAAVFGAVDYITFAAKAKGESIDVVFPQSGTVIAPRPVMILNWSKHQDEAKKFVDYMLSDEGQKLVAGTFLMPARSDIPASRPLVSDLKLLDYDLNAAYGKRKEILKQVGDLFGSK
;
A
#
# COMPACT_ATOMS: atom_id res chain seq x y z
N MET A 1 10.14 43.57 -81.76
CA MET A 1 9.08 43.76 -80.76
C MET A 1 8.57 42.38 -80.34
N PHE A 2 9.23 41.72 -79.39
CA PHE A 2 8.78 40.43 -78.86
C PHE A 2 9.11 40.41 -77.36
N LYS A 3 8.08 40.40 -76.51
CA LYS A 3 8.20 40.10 -75.08
C LYS A 3 7.44 38.81 -74.80
N SER A 4 8.19 37.78 -74.39
CA SER A 4 7.68 36.48 -73.95
C SER A 4 7.18 36.59 -72.50
N LEU A 5 5.93 36.17 -72.27
CA LEU A 5 5.35 35.97 -70.94
C LEU A 5 5.89 34.65 -70.36
N LYS A 6 6.46 34.69 -69.16
CA LYS A 6 6.69 33.50 -68.33
C LYS A 6 5.59 33.40 -67.28
N THR A 7 4.77 32.37 -67.40
CA THR A 7 3.78 31.92 -66.43
C THR A 7 4.48 31.43 -65.16
N ILE A 8 4.17 32.04 -64.01
CA ILE A 8 4.58 31.56 -62.68
C ILE A 8 3.47 30.65 -62.17
N ALA A 9 3.77 29.36 -62.02
CA ALA A 9 2.91 28.40 -61.33
C ALA A 9 3.17 28.50 -59.83
N ILE A 10 2.14 28.85 -59.05
CA ILE A 10 2.18 28.83 -57.58
C ILE A 10 1.80 27.42 -57.13
N PHE A 11 2.77 26.69 -56.57
CA PHE A 11 2.54 25.42 -55.89
C PHE A 11 2.19 25.74 -54.42
N ALA A 12 0.92 25.58 -54.04
CA ALA A 12 0.49 25.70 -52.65
C ALA A 12 0.94 24.45 -51.88
N LEU A 13 1.92 24.62 -50.99
CA LEU A 13 2.40 23.57 -50.10
C LEU A 13 1.46 23.47 -48.90
N SER A 14 0.57 22.49 -48.90
CA SER A 14 -0.31 22.16 -47.78
C SER A 14 0.49 21.50 -46.66
N THR A 15 0.99 22.29 -45.70
CA THR A 15 1.53 21.77 -44.44
C THR A 15 0.39 21.29 -43.55
N ALA A 16 0.15 19.98 -43.55
CA ALA A 16 -0.65 19.34 -42.51
C ALA A 16 0.14 19.41 -41.18
N LEU A 17 -0.22 20.37 -40.32
CA LEU A 17 0.20 20.34 -38.92
C LEU A 17 -0.50 19.14 -38.27
N LEU A 18 0.23 18.04 -38.12
CA LEU A 18 -0.04 17.08 -37.06
C LEU A 18 0.30 17.78 -35.75
N ALA A 19 -0.67 18.51 -35.19
CA ALA A 19 -0.59 18.96 -33.81
C ALA A 19 -0.63 17.71 -32.93
N GLY A 20 0.55 17.18 -32.59
CA GLY A 20 0.66 16.22 -31.50
C GLY A 20 0.07 16.91 -30.27
N VAL A 21 -1.07 16.42 -29.80
CA VAL A 21 -1.67 16.88 -28.54
C VAL A 21 -0.59 16.70 -27.48
N ALA A 22 -0.02 17.79 -27.00
CA ALA A 22 0.90 17.77 -25.87
C ALA A 22 0.09 17.21 -24.68
N ARG A 23 0.37 15.95 -24.32
CA ARG A 23 -0.29 15.31 -23.18
C ARG A 23 0.33 15.88 -21.90
N ALA A 24 -0.52 16.23 -20.95
CA ALA A 24 -0.05 16.78 -19.68
C ALA A 24 0.50 15.65 -18.79
N ASP A 25 1.62 15.91 -18.14
CA ASP A 25 2.19 15.00 -17.14
C ASP A 25 1.30 14.96 -15.88
N ILE A 26 1.33 13.85 -15.15
CA ILE A 26 0.61 13.70 -13.89
C ILE A 26 1.56 13.60 -12.70
N THR A 27 1.08 14.01 -11.53
CA THR A 27 1.78 13.89 -10.26
C THR A 27 1.12 12.84 -9.38
N VAL A 28 1.89 11.84 -8.96
CA VAL A 28 1.43 10.71 -8.15
C VAL A 28 2.13 10.72 -6.80
N TYR A 29 1.36 10.78 -5.72
CA TYR A 29 1.87 10.62 -4.36
C TYR A 29 1.60 9.22 -3.86
N THR A 30 2.58 8.57 -3.23
CA THR A 30 2.43 7.18 -2.79
C THR A 30 3.13 6.87 -1.47
N ALA A 31 2.46 6.06 -0.65
CA ALA A 31 3.00 5.42 0.54
C ALA A 31 3.37 3.93 0.32
N GLY A 32 3.42 3.50 -0.94
CA GLY A 32 3.77 2.15 -1.35
C GLY A 32 5.27 1.92 -1.56
N PRO A 33 5.66 0.71 -2.00
CA PRO A 33 7.04 0.39 -2.34
C PRO A 33 7.56 1.27 -3.49
N GLN A 34 8.75 1.87 -3.33
CA GLN A 34 9.38 2.72 -4.36
C GLN A 34 9.54 1.97 -5.68
N ASN A 35 10.07 0.75 -5.64
CA ASN A 35 10.30 -0.07 -6.84
C ASN A 35 9.02 -0.40 -7.62
N LEU A 36 7.85 -0.42 -6.96
CA LEU A 36 6.57 -0.64 -7.62
C LEU A 36 6.15 0.58 -8.40
N ILE A 37 6.15 1.76 -7.76
CA ILE A 37 5.73 2.99 -8.43
C ILE A 37 6.69 3.36 -9.56
N ASP A 38 7.99 3.12 -9.43
CA ASP A 38 8.96 3.37 -10.50
C ASP A 38 8.64 2.53 -11.75
N LYS A 39 8.36 1.23 -11.57
CA LYS A 39 8.01 0.33 -12.68
C LYS A 39 6.67 0.68 -13.32
N LEU A 40 5.66 0.99 -12.50
CA LEU A 40 4.35 1.41 -13.00
C LEU A 40 4.45 2.72 -13.79
N SER A 41 5.16 3.71 -13.25
CA SER A 41 5.41 4.99 -13.93
C SER A 41 6.15 4.80 -15.24
N ALA A 42 7.22 3.99 -15.26
CA ALA A 42 8.00 3.73 -16.46
C ALA A 42 7.17 3.02 -17.54
N GLY A 43 6.44 1.96 -17.19
CA GLY A 43 5.62 1.22 -18.15
C GLY A 43 4.43 2.05 -18.67
N PHE A 44 3.77 2.82 -17.79
CA PHE A 44 2.72 3.76 -18.21
C PHE A 44 3.26 4.83 -19.15
N THR A 45 4.42 5.42 -18.83
CA THR A 45 5.06 6.46 -19.67
C THR A 45 5.41 5.88 -21.04
N ALA A 46 5.95 4.66 -21.09
CA ALA A 46 6.31 3.99 -22.33
C ALA A 46 5.08 3.74 -23.25
N GLN A 47 3.92 3.41 -22.67
CA GLN A 47 2.70 3.13 -23.44
C GLN A 47 1.92 4.38 -23.84
N SER A 48 1.86 5.38 -22.95
CA SER A 48 0.96 6.53 -23.12
C SER A 48 1.66 7.79 -23.63
N GLY A 49 2.98 7.88 -23.43
CA GLY A 49 3.77 9.09 -23.60
C GLY A 49 3.60 10.14 -22.49
N ILE A 50 2.78 9.88 -21.46
CA ILE A 50 2.54 10.77 -20.33
C ILE A 50 3.58 10.49 -19.24
N LYS A 51 4.31 11.50 -18.76
CA LYS A 51 5.24 11.28 -17.65
C LYS A 51 4.51 11.29 -16.31
N VAL A 52 5.07 10.55 -15.37
CA VAL A 52 4.57 10.46 -14.00
C VAL A 52 5.62 11.05 -13.05
N ASN A 53 5.29 12.18 -12.44
CA ASN A 53 6.08 12.80 -11.39
C ASN A 53 5.72 12.16 -10.05
N VAL A 54 6.68 11.48 -9.43
CA VAL A 54 6.42 10.68 -8.22
C VAL A 54 6.94 11.39 -6.97
N PHE A 55 6.12 11.47 -5.93
CA PHE A 55 6.57 11.69 -4.57
C PHE A 55 6.22 10.46 -3.72
N GLN A 56 7.25 9.78 -3.24
CA GLN A 56 7.11 8.61 -2.38
C GLN A 56 7.63 8.94 -0.99
N ALA A 57 6.84 8.61 0.04
CA ALA A 57 7.24 8.75 1.43
C ALA A 57 6.39 7.81 2.31
N THR A 58 6.52 7.89 3.64
CA THR A 58 5.58 7.20 4.55
C THR A 58 4.20 7.85 4.47
N THR A 59 3.13 7.11 4.83
CA THR A 59 1.75 7.64 4.83
C THR A 59 1.63 8.98 5.55
N GLY A 60 2.21 9.10 6.75
CA GLY A 60 2.18 10.36 7.52
C GLY A 60 2.86 11.53 6.79
N LYS A 61 4.00 11.30 6.13
CA LYS A 61 4.69 12.33 5.34
C LYS A 61 3.92 12.71 4.08
N VAL A 62 3.29 11.74 3.41
CA VAL A 62 2.43 11.99 2.25
C VAL A 62 1.22 12.83 2.65
N MET A 63 0.52 12.47 3.73
CA MET A 63 -0.65 13.22 4.22
C MET A 63 -0.26 14.63 4.65
N ALA A 64 0.82 14.80 5.41
CA ALA A 64 1.31 16.12 5.83
C ALA A 64 1.60 17.04 4.64
N ARG A 65 2.14 16.48 3.55
CA ARG A 65 2.38 17.23 2.31
C ARG A 65 1.08 17.66 1.63
N ILE A 66 0.11 16.76 1.50
CA ILE A 66 -1.20 17.09 0.89
C ILE A 66 -1.88 18.21 1.68
N GLU A 67 -1.87 18.14 3.01
CA GLU A 67 -2.45 19.20 3.84
C GLU A 67 -1.71 20.53 3.69
N ALA A 68 -0.37 20.52 3.62
CA ALA A 68 0.42 21.72 3.39
C ALA A 68 0.19 22.36 2.01
N GLU A 69 -0.13 21.54 1.01
CA GLU A 69 -0.43 21.97 -0.36
C GLU A 69 -1.92 22.25 -0.60
N ALA A 70 -2.80 22.12 0.40
CA ALA A 70 -4.25 22.18 0.20
C ALA A 70 -4.76 23.49 -0.43
N ALA A 71 -4.05 24.61 -0.23
CA ALA A 71 -4.38 25.89 -0.86
C ALA A 71 -4.00 25.97 -2.36
N ASN A 72 -3.04 25.16 -2.80
CA ASN A 72 -2.59 25.07 -4.19
C ASN A 72 -2.07 23.64 -4.50
N PRO A 73 -2.98 22.65 -4.59
CA PRO A 73 -2.60 21.26 -4.65
C PRO A 73 -2.03 20.91 -6.03
N VAL A 74 -0.98 20.09 -6.05
CA VAL A 74 -0.33 19.62 -7.28
C VAL A 74 -0.48 18.12 -7.53
N VAL A 75 -0.97 17.36 -6.55
CA VAL A 75 -1.16 15.92 -6.65
C VAL A 75 -2.42 15.59 -7.47
N ASP A 76 -2.27 14.67 -8.43
CA ASP A 76 -3.38 14.20 -9.27
C ASP A 76 -3.94 12.86 -8.78
N VAL A 77 -3.04 11.96 -8.37
CA VAL A 77 -3.38 10.61 -7.89
C VAL A 77 -2.66 10.33 -6.57
N LEU A 78 -3.40 9.78 -5.62
CA LEU A 78 -2.87 9.30 -4.34
C LEU A 78 -2.98 7.78 -4.25
N ILE A 79 -1.88 7.14 -3.87
CA ILE A 79 -1.82 5.71 -3.52
C ILE A 79 -1.48 5.59 -2.02
N SER A 80 -2.48 5.32 -1.19
CA SER A 80 -2.26 5.18 0.26
C SER A 80 -1.89 3.75 0.66
N ALA A 81 -1.33 3.61 1.86
CA ALA A 81 -1.04 2.32 2.48
C ALA A 81 -2.16 1.80 3.40
N SER A 82 -3.27 2.55 3.56
CA SER A 82 -4.47 2.13 4.29
C SER A 82 -5.74 2.70 3.65
N TRP A 83 -6.83 1.96 3.79
CA TRP A 83 -8.15 2.29 3.26
C TRP A 83 -8.85 3.43 4.03
N ASP A 84 -8.39 3.73 5.25
CA ASP A 84 -8.87 4.86 6.05
C ASP A 84 -8.75 6.20 5.30
N THR A 85 -7.67 6.35 4.54
CA THR A 85 -7.35 7.55 3.77
C THR A 85 -8.39 7.77 2.68
N ALA A 86 -8.81 6.70 1.99
CA ALA A 86 -9.88 6.78 1.00
C ALA A 86 -11.22 7.14 1.66
N THR A 87 -11.49 6.58 2.84
CA THR A 87 -12.71 6.88 3.59
C THR A 87 -12.76 8.34 4.04
N ASP A 88 -11.66 8.88 4.57
CA ASP A 88 -11.54 10.28 4.96
C ASP A 88 -11.70 11.23 3.76
N PHE A 89 -10.95 10.99 2.68
CA PHE A 89 -10.96 11.87 1.51
C PHE A 89 -12.32 11.85 0.79
N ALA A 90 -13.00 10.70 0.76
CA ALA A 90 -14.37 10.62 0.26
C ALA A 90 -15.33 11.47 1.11
N LYS A 91 -15.25 11.40 2.45
CA LYS A 91 -16.06 12.23 3.36
C LYS A 91 -15.81 13.72 3.19
N ARG A 92 -14.58 14.10 2.86
CA ARG A 92 -14.19 15.49 2.56
C ARG A 92 -14.61 15.94 1.17
N GLY A 93 -15.15 15.04 0.34
CA GLY A 93 -15.53 15.31 -1.04
C GLY A 93 -14.34 15.56 -1.96
N TRP A 94 -13.15 15.05 -1.61
CA TRP A 94 -11.89 15.32 -2.29
C TRP A 94 -11.60 14.39 -3.48
N LEU A 95 -12.44 13.37 -3.68
CA LEU A 95 -12.18 12.31 -4.66
C LEU A 95 -13.12 12.41 -5.85
N VAL A 96 -12.63 11.99 -7.01
CA VAL A 96 -13.44 11.80 -8.22
C VAL A 96 -14.01 10.39 -8.25
N SER A 97 -15.30 10.29 -8.58
CA SER A 97 -15.91 9.00 -8.87
C SER A 97 -15.41 8.48 -10.21
N TYR A 98 -14.77 7.31 -10.20
CA TYR A 98 -14.24 6.66 -11.38
C TYR A 98 -14.08 5.15 -11.15
N THR A 99 -14.69 4.38 -12.05
CA THR A 99 -14.51 2.92 -12.10
C THR A 99 -13.74 2.56 -13.36
N SER A 100 -12.53 2.03 -13.19
CA SER A 100 -11.74 1.48 -14.28
C SER A 100 -12.46 0.29 -14.94
N PRO A 101 -12.46 0.15 -16.27
CA PRO A 101 -12.88 -1.09 -16.94
C PRO A 101 -12.10 -2.33 -16.45
N ASN A 102 -10.85 -2.17 -16.01
CA ASN A 102 -10.03 -3.28 -15.48
C ASN A 102 -10.39 -3.64 -14.03
N ALA A 103 -11.31 -2.90 -13.38
CA ALA A 103 -11.75 -3.17 -12.02
C ALA A 103 -12.83 -4.26 -11.93
N GLU A 104 -13.29 -4.84 -13.04
CA GLU A 104 -14.31 -5.91 -13.03
C GLU A 104 -13.88 -7.08 -12.13
N LYS A 105 -12.62 -7.51 -12.25
CA LYS A 105 -12.02 -8.62 -11.50
C LYS A 105 -11.44 -8.22 -10.14
N VAL A 106 -11.64 -6.97 -9.72
CA VAL A 106 -11.30 -6.52 -8.36
C VAL A 106 -12.48 -6.84 -7.44
N PRO A 107 -12.29 -7.62 -6.36
CA PRO A 107 -13.33 -7.89 -5.38
C PRO A 107 -14.01 -6.63 -4.84
N ALA A 108 -15.31 -6.73 -4.53
CA ALA A 108 -16.11 -5.57 -4.12
C ALA A 108 -15.57 -4.86 -2.88
N PHE A 109 -15.02 -5.58 -1.89
CA PHE A 109 -14.44 -4.98 -0.68
C PHE A 109 -13.10 -4.25 -0.93
N LEU A 110 -12.52 -4.36 -2.13
CA LEU A 110 -11.29 -3.68 -2.55
C LEU A 110 -11.56 -2.51 -3.49
N LYS A 111 -12.82 -2.08 -3.61
CA LYS A 111 -13.22 -0.94 -4.44
C LYS A 111 -14.45 -0.21 -3.91
N THR A 112 -14.52 1.06 -4.23
CA THR A 112 -15.69 1.94 -4.08
C THR A 112 -15.90 2.64 -5.43
N ASP A 113 -16.83 3.57 -5.50
CA ASP A 113 -16.99 4.45 -6.66
C ASP A 113 -15.85 5.47 -6.79
N THR A 114 -15.15 5.81 -5.70
CA THR A 114 -14.06 6.82 -5.69
C THR A 114 -12.64 6.28 -5.46
N ALA A 115 -12.50 4.99 -5.16
CA ALA A 115 -11.21 4.38 -4.83
C ALA A 115 -11.16 2.90 -5.20
N VAL A 116 -9.99 2.42 -5.61
CA VAL A 116 -9.74 1.01 -5.95
C VAL A 116 -8.37 0.58 -5.45
N ALA A 117 -8.23 -0.63 -4.91
CA ALA A 117 -6.94 -1.10 -4.42
C ALA A 117 -5.92 -1.25 -5.57
N GLN A 118 -4.69 -0.76 -5.38
CA GLN A 118 -3.54 -1.14 -6.21
C GLN A 118 -3.15 -2.60 -5.95
N GLY A 119 -3.17 -2.98 -4.68
CA GLY A 119 -2.80 -4.28 -4.16
C GLY A 119 -3.08 -4.34 -2.65
N VAL A 120 -2.80 -5.50 -2.06
CA VAL A 120 -3.12 -5.80 -0.66
C VAL A 120 -1.88 -6.39 0.01
N SER A 121 -1.65 -5.99 1.26
CA SER A 121 -0.77 -6.71 2.19
C SER A 121 -1.61 -7.34 3.29
N ALA A 122 -1.15 -8.41 3.90
CA ALA A 122 -1.69 -8.91 5.17
C ALA A 122 -0.65 -8.74 6.27
N LEU A 123 -1.12 -8.87 7.50
CA LEU A 123 -0.25 -8.94 8.66
C LEU A 123 0.03 -10.41 8.96
N GLY A 124 1.25 -10.69 9.38
CA GLY A 124 1.65 -12.05 9.75
C GLY A 124 2.69 -12.01 10.86
N ILE A 125 3.08 -13.19 11.31
CA ILE A 125 4.27 -13.33 12.13
C ILE A 125 5.46 -13.47 11.18
N ALA A 126 6.41 -12.55 11.24
CA ALA A 126 7.69 -12.75 10.58
C ALA A 126 8.61 -13.50 11.54
N TRP A 127 8.97 -14.74 11.23
CA TRP A 127 9.71 -15.62 12.12
C TRP A 127 11.07 -15.97 11.52
N ASN A 128 12.14 -15.76 12.28
CA ASN A 128 13.49 -16.18 11.89
C ASN A 128 13.62 -17.70 12.05
N THR A 129 13.83 -18.39 10.94
CA THR A 129 13.87 -19.86 10.87
C THR A 129 15.10 -20.47 11.57
N LYS A 130 16.09 -19.63 11.92
CA LYS A 130 17.31 -19.98 12.66
C LYS A 130 17.33 -19.43 14.09
N SER A 131 16.21 -18.90 14.59
CA SER A 131 16.12 -18.33 15.95
C SER A 131 16.26 -19.36 17.08
N GLY A 132 16.21 -20.66 16.78
CA GLY A 132 16.21 -21.74 17.78
C GLY A 132 14.85 -21.96 18.45
N THR A 133 13.83 -21.18 18.08
CA THR A 133 12.45 -21.36 18.54
C THR A 133 11.66 -22.28 17.62
N SER A 134 10.57 -22.86 18.10
CA SER A 134 9.62 -23.58 17.24
C SER A 134 8.90 -22.60 16.30
N GLN A 135 8.55 -23.03 15.09
CA GLN A 135 7.71 -22.20 14.22
C GLN A 135 6.37 -21.91 14.92
N PRO A 136 5.99 -20.63 15.13
CA PRO A 136 4.71 -20.29 15.72
C PRO A 136 3.58 -20.67 14.77
N LYS A 137 2.40 -20.98 15.30
CA LYS A 137 1.17 -21.28 14.54
C LYS A 137 0.04 -20.30 14.86
N GLU A 138 0.07 -19.74 16.06
CA GLU A 138 -0.92 -18.79 16.55
C GLU A 138 -0.26 -17.51 17.10
N TRP A 139 -1.02 -16.41 17.13
CA TRP A 139 -0.57 -15.16 17.75
C TRP A 139 -0.13 -15.36 19.21
N ALA A 140 -0.84 -16.20 19.97
CA ALA A 140 -0.56 -16.51 21.36
C ALA A 140 0.74 -17.32 21.58
N ASP A 141 1.26 -17.98 20.54
CA ASP A 141 2.52 -18.73 20.67
C ASP A 141 3.69 -17.80 20.99
N LEU A 142 3.66 -16.55 20.52
CA LEU A 142 4.70 -15.57 20.77
C LEU A 142 4.77 -15.11 22.24
N ALA A 143 3.78 -15.44 23.06
CA ALA A 143 3.80 -15.21 24.51
C ALA A 143 4.37 -16.39 25.32
N LYS A 144 4.77 -17.49 24.66
CA LYS A 144 5.34 -18.67 25.34
C LYS A 144 6.77 -18.41 25.82
N PRO A 145 7.24 -19.14 26.86
CA PRO A 145 8.60 -18.98 27.39
C PRO A 145 9.73 -19.11 26.35
N GLU A 146 9.55 -19.92 25.30
CA GLU A 146 10.56 -20.06 24.24
C GLU A 146 10.80 -18.76 23.44
N PHE A 147 9.84 -17.82 23.45
CA PHE A 147 9.92 -16.51 22.80
C PHE A 147 10.27 -15.36 23.77
N LYS A 148 10.64 -15.67 25.02
CA LYS A 148 10.91 -14.67 26.05
C LYS A 148 11.99 -13.67 25.59
N ASP A 149 11.68 -12.37 25.68
CA ASP A 149 12.54 -11.26 25.25
C ASP A 149 12.93 -11.28 23.75
N LEU A 150 12.31 -12.14 22.93
CA LEU A 150 12.66 -12.38 21.52
C LEU A 150 11.62 -11.86 20.51
N VAL A 151 10.62 -11.10 20.96
CA VAL A 151 9.52 -10.62 20.09
C VAL A 151 9.52 -9.09 19.98
N ASN A 152 9.43 -8.62 18.75
CA ASN A 152 9.15 -7.21 18.42
C ASN A 152 7.71 -7.04 17.94
N ILE A 153 7.11 -5.89 18.21
CA ILE A 153 5.79 -5.49 17.74
C ILE A 153 5.96 -4.16 16.97
N PRO A 154 5.52 -4.04 15.70
CA PRO A 154 5.52 -2.75 15.02
C PRO A 154 4.60 -1.76 15.72
N ASP A 155 5.02 -0.51 15.82
CA ASP A 155 4.28 0.55 16.50
C ASP A 155 2.95 0.86 15.75
N PRO A 156 1.78 0.63 16.36
CA PRO A 156 0.49 0.93 15.73
C PRO A 156 0.29 2.44 15.49
N ALA A 157 1.00 3.32 16.19
CA ALA A 157 0.97 4.76 15.93
C ALA A 157 1.68 5.11 14.61
N GLN A 158 2.68 4.32 14.21
CA GLN A 158 3.49 4.52 12.99
C GLN A 158 3.05 3.64 11.82
N SER A 159 2.15 2.67 12.05
CA SER A 159 1.66 1.74 11.04
C SER A 159 0.15 1.51 11.17
N GLY A 160 -0.61 1.93 10.14
CA GLY A 160 -2.05 1.69 10.05
C GLY A 160 -2.41 0.20 10.10
N SER A 161 -1.66 -0.64 9.40
CA SER A 161 -1.83 -2.09 9.39
C SER A 161 -1.57 -2.75 10.76
N SER A 162 -0.57 -2.28 11.52
CA SER A 162 -0.33 -2.74 12.90
C SER A 162 -1.46 -2.28 13.83
N PHE A 163 -1.95 -1.06 13.64
CA PHE A 163 -3.13 -0.56 14.37
C PHE A 163 -4.37 -1.42 14.11
N GLU A 164 -4.65 -1.75 12.85
CA GLU A 164 -5.80 -2.59 12.47
C GLU A 164 -5.72 -3.97 13.13
N LEU A 165 -4.54 -4.63 13.09
CA LEU A 165 -4.33 -5.91 13.77
C LEU A 165 -4.52 -5.79 15.29
N THR A 166 -4.00 -4.70 15.87
CA THR A 166 -4.13 -4.39 17.29
C THR A 166 -5.58 -4.20 17.70
N ALA A 167 -6.37 -3.48 16.90
CA ALA A 167 -7.79 -3.28 17.15
C ALA A 167 -8.55 -4.62 17.03
N ALA A 168 -8.27 -5.41 16.00
CA ALA A 168 -8.93 -6.69 15.74
C ALA A 168 -8.65 -7.75 16.81
N LEU A 169 -7.42 -7.80 17.35
CA LEU A 169 -7.04 -8.75 18.40
C LEU A 169 -7.33 -8.22 19.80
N GLY A 170 -7.01 -6.96 20.08
CA GLY A 170 -7.16 -6.35 21.40
C GLY A 170 -8.62 -6.18 21.82
N GLY A 171 -9.52 -5.95 20.87
CA GLY A 171 -10.96 -5.81 21.14
C GLY A 171 -11.66 -7.09 21.59
N LYS A 172 -11.04 -8.28 21.39
CA LYS A 172 -11.68 -9.58 21.69
C LYS A 172 -11.62 -9.97 23.16
N ASP A 173 -10.52 -9.65 23.83
CA ASP A 173 -10.23 -10.12 25.19
C ASP A 173 -9.66 -9.03 26.10
N ASP A 174 -10.02 -7.77 25.81
CA ASP A 174 -9.52 -6.59 26.50
C ASP A 174 -7.98 -6.57 26.57
N TYR A 175 -7.31 -6.77 25.43
CA TYR A 175 -5.84 -6.74 25.29
C TYR A 175 -5.08 -7.79 26.12
N LYS A 176 -5.71 -8.92 26.47
CA LYS A 176 -5.05 -9.96 27.28
C LYS A 176 -3.81 -10.51 26.58
N LEU A 177 -3.89 -10.84 25.29
CA LEU A 177 -2.73 -11.28 24.51
C LEU A 177 -1.56 -10.28 24.55
N PHE A 178 -1.85 -8.98 24.44
CA PHE A 178 -0.81 -7.95 24.48
C PHE A 178 -0.15 -7.85 25.86
N ARG A 179 -0.93 -8.04 26.95
CA ARG A 179 -0.38 -8.14 28.31
C ARG A 179 0.52 -9.35 28.47
N GLU A 180 0.13 -10.50 27.92
CA GLU A 180 0.95 -11.72 27.95
C GLU A 180 2.25 -11.55 27.16
N LEU A 181 2.18 -10.96 25.96
CA LEU A 181 3.37 -10.59 25.16
C LEU A 181 4.30 -9.65 25.94
N LYS A 182 3.76 -8.60 26.56
CA LYS A 182 4.54 -7.67 27.38
C LYS A 182 5.18 -8.37 28.57
N GLY A 183 4.42 -9.21 29.28
CA GLY A 183 4.92 -10.03 30.40
C GLY A 183 6.03 -10.99 29.99
N ASN A 184 6.00 -11.45 28.74
CA ASN A 184 7.04 -12.28 28.14
C ASN A 184 8.21 -11.46 27.53
N GLY A 185 8.23 -10.14 27.68
CA GLY A 185 9.35 -9.29 27.25
C GLY A 185 9.27 -8.78 25.82
N ALA A 186 8.10 -8.86 25.16
CA ALA A 186 7.91 -8.22 23.87
C ALA A 186 8.03 -6.69 23.97
N ILE A 187 8.56 -6.06 22.92
CA ILE A 187 8.73 -4.61 22.85
C ILE A 187 8.04 -4.04 21.61
N VAL A 188 7.56 -2.79 21.70
CA VAL A 188 7.14 -2.02 20.53
C VAL A 188 8.38 -1.39 19.89
N ALA A 189 8.62 -1.69 18.62
CA ALA A 189 9.86 -1.40 17.91
C ALA A 189 9.62 -0.59 16.63
N GLY A 190 9.22 0.68 16.78
CA GLY A 190 9.16 1.64 15.68
C GLY A 190 8.33 1.19 14.47
N ALA A 191 8.66 1.70 13.29
CA ALA A 191 7.96 1.33 12.05
C ALA A 191 8.23 -0.15 11.66
N ASN A 192 7.43 -0.71 10.74
CA ASN A 192 7.53 -2.12 10.34
C ASN A 192 8.95 -2.60 9.97
N ALA A 193 9.71 -1.79 9.23
CA ALA A 193 11.08 -2.14 8.85
C ALA A 193 12.02 -2.15 10.07
N GLU A 194 11.83 -1.23 11.00
CA GLU A 194 12.62 -1.14 12.24
C GLU A 194 12.34 -2.34 13.15
N ALA A 195 11.07 -2.76 13.26
CA ALA A 195 10.69 -3.96 14.00
C ALA A 195 11.30 -5.25 13.40
N LEU A 196 11.41 -5.30 12.06
CA LEU A 196 11.90 -6.45 11.31
C LEU A 196 13.42 -6.60 11.34
N ASN A 197 14.18 -5.50 11.33
CA ASN A 197 15.64 -5.53 11.23
C ASN A 197 16.33 -6.41 12.30
N PRO A 198 15.97 -6.34 13.60
CA PRO A 198 16.55 -7.22 14.62
C PRO A 198 16.26 -8.71 14.40
N VAL A 199 15.12 -9.05 13.77
CA VAL A 199 14.77 -10.43 13.44
C VAL A 199 15.63 -10.94 12.28
N LEU A 200 15.86 -10.11 11.26
CA LEU A 200 16.78 -10.43 10.15
C LEU A 200 18.22 -10.64 10.64
N GLN A 201 18.65 -9.84 11.63
CA GLN A 201 19.97 -9.96 12.25
C GLN A 201 20.09 -11.13 13.24
N GLY A 202 19.00 -11.84 13.54
CA GLY A 202 18.98 -12.94 14.51
C GLY A 202 19.00 -12.50 15.98
N ALA A 203 18.89 -11.20 16.26
CA ALA A 203 18.80 -10.67 17.64
C ALA A 203 17.41 -10.88 18.27
N LYS A 204 16.39 -11.10 17.44
CA LYS A 204 15.01 -11.41 17.83
C LYS A 204 14.52 -12.63 17.04
N ALA A 205 13.60 -13.40 17.61
CA ALA A 205 13.04 -14.57 16.95
C ALA A 205 11.89 -14.23 16.01
N ALA A 206 11.07 -13.22 16.37
CA ALA A 206 9.89 -12.90 15.59
C ALA A 206 9.44 -11.43 15.68
N VAL A 207 8.74 -11.00 14.64
CA VAL A 207 7.88 -9.81 14.67
C VAL A 207 6.42 -10.26 14.76
N PHE A 208 5.72 -9.78 15.78
CA PHE A 208 4.26 -9.87 15.87
C PHE A 208 3.63 -8.85 14.91
N GLY A 209 2.88 -9.29 13.91
CA GLY A 209 2.14 -8.38 13.02
C GLY A 209 3.02 -7.63 12.04
N ALA A 210 3.99 -8.32 11.43
CA ALA A 210 4.76 -7.79 10.31
C ALA A 210 3.91 -7.63 9.06
N VAL A 211 4.18 -6.58 8.29
CA VAL A 211 3.63 -6.43 6.93
C VAL A 211 4.33 -7.41 6.00
N ASP A 212 3.57 -8.39 5.51
CA ASP A 212 4.08 -9.62 4.90
C ASP A 212 4.96 -9.43 3.66
N TYR A 213 4.68 -8.47 2.78
CA TYR A 213 5.44 -8.28 1.53
C TYR A 213 6.91 -7.94 1.81
N ILE A 214 7.19 -7.26 2.93
CA ILE A 214 8.56 -6.93 3.34
C ILE A 214 9.30 -8.22 3.72
N THR A 215 8.63 -9.09 4.47
CA THR A 215 9.19 -10.38 4.89
C THR A 215 9.35 -11.35 3.72
N PHE A 216 8.38 -11.43 2.80
CA PHE A 216 8.52 -12.20 1.56
C PHE A 216 9.67 -11.70 0.70
N ALA A 217 9.84 -10.37 0.57
CA ALA A 217 10.95 -9.78 -0.15
C ALA A 217 12.31 -10.09 0.51
N ALA A 218 12.38 -10.09 1.84
CA ALA A 218 13.57 -10.50 2.58
C ALA A 218 13.90 -11.99 2.37
N LYS A 219 12.90 -12.88 2.50
CA LYS A 219 13.03 -14.31 2.21
C LYS A 219 13.53 -14.57 0.79
N ALA A 220 12.98 -13.86 -0.20
CA ALA A 220 13.41 -13.97 -1.59
C ALA A 220 14.85 -13.50 -1.85
N LYS A 221 15.41 -12.67 -0.96
CA LYS A 221 16.83 -12.27 -0.97
C LYS A 221 17.76 -13.26 -0.27
N GLY A 222 17.22 -14.37 0.26
CA GLY A 222 17.99 -15.40 0.95
C GLY A 222 18.07 -15.23 2.47
N GLU A 223 17.34 -14.27 3.04
CA GLU A 223 17.28 -14.10 4.50
C GLU A 223 16.60 -15.32 5.16
N SER A 224 17.07 -15.69 6.35
CA SER A 224 16.56 -16.84 7.11
C SER A 224 15.26 -16.50 7.86
N ILE A 225 14.22 -16.15 7.10
CA ILE A 225 12.94 -15.67 7.64
C ILE A 225 11.76 -16.27 6.87
N ASP A 226 10.64 -16.45 7.57
CA ASP A 226 9.37 -16.84 6.95
C ASP A 226 8.19 -16.00 7.44
N VAL A 227 7.09 -16.03 6.67
CA VAL A 227 5.80 -15.46 7.06
C VAL A 227 4.90 -16.58 7.53
N VAL A 228 4.40 -16.46 8.75
CA VAL A 228 3.35 -17.32 9.29
C VAL A 228 2.05 -16.52 9.39
N PHE A 229 0.98 -17.02 8.78
CA PHE A 229 -0.37 -16.51 8.98
C PHE A 229 -1.09 -17.39 10.03
N PRO A 230 -1.49 -16.83 11.19
CA PRO A 230 -2.16 -17.60 12.24
C PRO A 230 -3.51 -18.20 11.81
N GLN A 231 -3.84 -19.39 12.33
CA GLN A 231 -5.08 -20.10 11.94
C GLN A 231 -6.34 -19.46 12.56
N SER A 232 -6.18 -18.72 13.66
CA SER A 232 -7.22 -17.85 14.21
C SER A 232 -7.60 -16.70 13.25
N GLY A 233 -6.72 -16.36 12.31
CA GLY A 233 -6.92 -15.37 11.25
C GLY A 233 -6.00 -14.16 11.36
N THR A 234 -6.07 -13.29 10.36
CA THR A 234 -5.30 -12.05 10.27
C THR A 234 -6.14 -10.87 9.75
N VAL A 235 -5.56 -9.66 9.72
CA VAL A 235 -6.13 -8.52 8.99
C VAL A 235 -5.37 -8.30 7.68
N ILE A 236 -6.04 -7.64 6.75
CA ILE A 236 -5.47 -7.16 5.49
C ILE A 236 -5.43 -5.64 5.48
N ALA A 237 -4.44 -5.08 4.79
CA ALA A 237 -4.29 -3.66 4.53
C ALA A 237 -4.32 -3.43 3.01
N PRO A 238 -5.51 -3.16 2.43
CA PRO A 238 -5.67 -2.71 1.06
C PRO A 238 -5.01 -1.33 0.85
N ARG A 239 -4.42 -1.14 -0.34
CA ARG A 239 -3.70 0.09 -0.71
C ARG A 239 -4.52 0.88 -1.75
N PRO A 240 -5.44 1.77 -1.34
CA PRO A 240 -6.33 2.44 -2.26
C PRO A 240 -5.58 3.41 -3.17
N VAL A 241 -6.02 3.45 -4.41
CA VAL A 241 -5.68 4.48 -5.38
C VAL A 241 -6.90 5.35 -5.60
N MET A 242 -6.67 6.65 -5.55
CA MET A 242 -7.70 7.68 -5.57
C MET A 242 -7.28 8.79 -6.52
N ILE A 243 -8.23 9.32 -7.28
CA ILE A 243 -8.02 10.49 -8.14
C ILE A 243 -8.61 11.70 -7.42
N LEU A 244 -7.82 12.77 -7.30
CA LEU A 244 -8.21 13.95 -6.54
C LEU A 244 -9.06 14.89 -7.39
N ASN A 245 -10.12 15.46 -6.82
CA ASN A 245 -11.10 16.27 -7.55
C ASN A 245 -10.56 17.60 -8.07
N TRP A 246 -9.50 18.12 -7.47
CA TRP A 246 -8.81 19.33 -7.91
C TRP A 246 -7.84 19.09 -9.06
N SER A 247 -7.55 17.82 -9.40
CA SER A 247 -6.66 17.51 -10.53
C SER A 247 -7.21 18.12 -11.82
N LYS A 248 -6.34 18.82 -12.54
CA LYS A 248 -6.62 19.33 -13.90
C LYS A 248 -6.30 18.29 -14.97
N HIS A 249 -5.79 17.12 -14.59
CA HIS A 249 -5.29 16.04 -15.45
C HIS A 249 -6.10 14.75 -15.25
N GLN A 250 -7.42 14.88 -15.10
CA GLN A 250 -8.34 13.79 -14.77
C GLN A 250 -8.28 12.63 -15.77
N ASP A 251 -8.17 12.92 -17.06
CA ASP A 251 -8.16 11.89 -18.10
C ASP A 251 -6.84 11.11 -18.12
N GLU A 252 -5.72 11.78 -17.87
CA GLU A 252 -4.41 11.14 -17.69
C GLU A 252 -4.35 10.33 -16.39
N ALA A 253 -4.91 10.86 -15.29
CA ALA A 253 -5.02 10.14 -14.02
C ALA A 253 -5.86 8.86 -14.14
N LYS A 254 -7.00 8.92 -14.83
CA LYS A 254 -7.84 7.75 -15.13
C LYS A 254 -7.08 6.69 -15.94
N LYS A 255 -6.36 7.10 -17.00
CA LYS A 255 -5.51 6.19 -17.79
C LYS A 255 -4.41 5.53 -16.95
N PHE A 256 -3.84 6.26 -15.99
CA PHE A 256 -2.85 5.69 -15.08
C PHE A 256 -3.47 4.62 -14.17
N VAL A 257 -4.67 4.87 -13.64
CA VAL A 257 -5.44 3.87 -12.85
C VAL A 257 -5.78 2.65 -13.72
N ASP A 258 -6.20 2.84 -14.97
CA ASP A 258 -6.45 1.76 -15.92
C ASP A 258 -5.21 0.91 -16.18
N TYR A 259 -4.08 1.55 -16.46
CA TYR A 259 -2.81 0.85 -16.67
C TYR A 259 -2.38 0.08 -15.42
N MET A 260 -2.51 0.67 -14.23
CA MET A 260 -2.15 0.02 -12.97
C MET A 260 -3.01 -1.23 -12.70
N LEU A 261 -4.28 -1.23 -13.10
CA LEU A 261 -5.18 -2.38 -13.00
C LEU A 261 -5.11 -3.33 -14.19
N SER A 262 -4.36 -3.01 -15.24
CA SER A 262 -4.10 -3.92 -16.36
C SER A 262 -3.37 -5.19 -15.91
N ASP A 263 -3.33 -6.19 -16.78
CA ASP A 263 -2.57 -7.43 -16.53
C ASP A 263 -1.09 -7.15 -16.25
N GLU A 264 -0.49 -6.20 -16.95
CA GLU A 264 0.90 -5.80 -16.75
C GLU A 264 1.08 -5.11 -15.40
N GLY A 265 0.23 -4.12 -15.09
CA GLY A 265 0.28 -3.39 -13.83
C GLY A 265 0.12 -4.30 -12.61
N GLN A 266 -0.84 -5.23 -12.65
CA GLN A 266 -1.05 -6.17 -11.55
C GLN A 266 0.03 -7.26 -11.45
N LYS A 267 0.67 -7.65 -12.56
CA LYS A 267 1.89 -8.49 -12.51
C LYS A 267 3.05 -7.76 -11.84
N LEU A 268 3.19 -6.45 -12.05
CA LEU A 268 4.18 -5.64 -11.33
C LEU A 268 3.87 -5.59 -9.82
N VAL A 269 2.60 -5.47 -9.43
CA VAL A 269 2.17 -5.57 -8.02
C VAL A 269 2.57 -6.91 -7.41
N ALA A 270 2.20 -8.03 -8.05
CA ALA A 270 2.61 -9.38 -7.63
C ALA A 270 4.14 -9.53 -7.50
N GLY A 271 4.89 -8.94 -8.44
CA GLY A 271 6.35 -8.95 -8.47
C GLY A 271 7.03 -8.19 -7.33
N THR A 272 6.26 -7.47 -6.50
CA THR A 272 6.73 -6.84 -5.25
C THR A 272 6.27 -7.55 -3.98
N PHE A 273 5.74 -8.77 -4.12
CA PHE A 273 5.17 -9.59 -3.06
C PHE A 273 3.94 -8.98 -2.37
N LEU A 274 3.35 -7.93 -2.92
CA LEU A 274 1.98 -7.57 -2.60
C LEU A 274 1.02 -8.57 -3.27
N MET A 275 -0.12 -8.81 -2.64
CA MET A 275 -1.23 -9.49 -3.31
C MET A 275 -1.80 -8.54 -4.37
N PRO A 276 -1.97 -8.98 -5.63
CA PRO A 276 -2.72 -8.22 -6.62
C PRO A 276 -4.12 -7.90 -6.12
N ALA A 277 -4.65 -6.73 -6.50
CA ALA A 277 -6.03 -6.37 -6.23
C ALA A 277 -7.01 -7.16 -7.10
N ARG A 278 -6.58 -7.58 -8.29
CA ARG A 278 -7.36 -8.43 -9.20
C ARG A 278 -7.24 -9.90 -8.83
N SER A 279 -8.37 -10.59 -8.71
CA SER A 279 -8.43 -12.00 -8.27
C SER A 279 -7.93 -13.01 -9.30
N ASP A 280 -7.75 -12.60 -10.56
CA ASP A 280 -7.27 -13.47 -11.65
C ASP A 280 -5.75 -13.45 -11.83
N ILE A 281 -5.02 -12.64 -11.05
CA ILE A 281 -3.58 -12.50 -11.18
C ILE A 281 -2.89 -13.35 -10.10
N PRO A 282 -2.10 -14.37 -10.49
CA PRO A 282 -1.39 -15.20 -9.53
C PRO A 282 -0.24 -14.44 -8.87
N ALA A 283 0.14 -14.86 -7.66
CA ALA A 283 1.33 -14.37 -6.98
C ALA A 283 2.06 -15.52 -6.27
N SER A 284 3.36 -15.37 -6.06
CA SER A 284 4.21 -16.37 -5.38
C SER A 284 4.08 -16.29 -3.85
N ARG A 285 2.85 -16.26 -3.35
CA ARG A 285 2.47 -16.13 -1.93
C ARG A 285 0.97 -16.42 -1.78
N PRO A 286 0.47 -16.70 -0.55
CA PRO A 286 -0.97 -16.73 -0.30
C PRO A 286 -1.65 -15.42 -0.71
N LEU A 287 -2.83 -15.55 -1.32
CA LEU A 287 -3.73 -14.46 -1.70
C LEU A 287 -4.83 -14.28 -0.64
N VAL A 288 -5.63 -13.22 -0.76
CA VAL A 288 -6.70 -12.92 0.21
C VAL A 288 -7.68 -14.08 0.35
N SER A 289 -7.97 -14.82 -0.73
CA SER A 289 -8.84 -16.01 -0.70
C SER A 289 -8.30 -17.17 0.12
N ASP A 290 -6.98 -17.21 0.35
CA ASP A 290 -6.31 -18.27 1.10
C ASP A 290 -6.18 -17.93 2.60
N LEU A 291 -6.53 -16.70 2.98
CA LEU A 291 -6.38 -16.18 4.34
C LEU A 291 -7.72 -16.16 5.06
N LYS A 292 -7.71 -16.64 6.31
CA LYS A 292 -8.81 -16.37 7.23
C LYS A 292 -8.69 -14.95 7.76
N LEU A 293 -9.68 -14.12 7.48
CA LEU A 293 -9.71 -12.75 8.00
C LEU A 293 -10.35 -12.71 9.38
N LEU A 294 -9.78 -11.89 10.27
CA LEU A 294 -10.39 -11.56 11.55
C LEU A 294 -11.63 -10.70 11.29
N ASP A 295 -12.73 -11.06 11.95
CA ASP A 295 -13.93 -10.23 11.98
C ASP A 295 -13.74 -9.09 12.99
N TYR A 296 -13.84 -7.85 12.52
CA TYR A 296 -13.81 -6.64 13.33
C TYR A 296 -14.40 -5.45 12.56
N ASP A 297 -15.00 -4.51 13.30
CA ASP A 297 -15.50 -3.27 12.72
C ASP A 297 -14.37 -2.25 12.52
N LEU A 298 -13.93 -2.12 11.27
CA LEU A 298 -12.88 -1.18 10.87
C LEU A 298 -13.25 0.27 11.19
N ASN A 299 -14.51 0.66 10.94
CA ASN A 299 -14.95 2.04 11.18
C ASN A 299 -14.99 2.36 12.67
N ALA A 300 -15.48 1.43 13.49
CA ALA A 300 -15.47 1.58 14.95
C ALA A 300 -14.04 1.62 15.49
N ALA A 301 -13.13 0.78 14.97
CA ALA A 301 -11.73 0.81 15.34
C ALA A 301 -11.11 2.19 15.07
N TYR A 302 -11.27 2.74 13.86
CA TYR A 302 -10.77 4.06 13.52
C TYR A 302 -11.41 5.20 14.33
N GLY A 303 -12.70 5.10 14.65
CA GLY A 303 -13.37 6.05 15.56
C GLY A 303 -12.76 6.09 16.96
N LYS A 304 -12.14 4.99 17.41
CA LYS A 304 -11.46 4.87 18.71
C LYS A 304 -9.94 4.88 18.59
N ARG A 305 -9.37 5.30 17.46
CA ARG A 305 -7.93 5.21 17.18
C ARG A 305 -7.08 5.80 18.32
N LYS A 306 -7.41 7.00 18.78
CA LYS A 306 -6.67 7.68 19.85
C LYS A 306 -6.68 6.89 21.17
N GLU A 307 -7.82 6.29 21.52
CA GLU A 307 -7.98 5.50 22.74
C GLU A 307 -7.19 4.19 22.65
N ILE A 308 -7.30 3.47 21.54
CA ILE A 308 -6.58 2.22 21.28
C ILE A 308 -5.06 2.45 21.31
N LEU A 309 -4.57 3.51 20.67
CA LEU A 309 -3.15 3.85 20.68
C LEU A 309 -2.67 4.21 22.08
N LYS A 310 -3.46 4.95 22.85
CA LYS A 310 -3.15 5.25 24.25
C LYS A 310 -3.07 3.96 25.08
N GLN A 311 -4.03 3.06 24.93
CA GLN A 311 -4.07 1.79 25.66
C GLN A 311 -2.82 0.95 25.42
N VAL A 312 -2.37 0.85 24.16
CA VAL A 312 -1.13 0.12 23.82
C VAL A 312 0.12 0.86 24.30
N GLY A 313 0.15 2.19 24.18
CA GLY A 313 1.25 3.02 24.70
C GLY A 313 1.44 2.84 26.20
N ASP A 314 0.36 2.93 26.97
CA ASP A 314 0.36 2.70 28.43
C ASP A 314 0.85 1.28 28.78
N LEU A 315 0.44 0.27 27.99
CA LEU A 315 0.81 -1.13 28.24
C LEU A 315 2.31 -1.41 27.98
N PHE A 316 2.87 -0.87 26.90
CA PHE A 316 4.25 -1.15 26.52
C PHE A 316 5.26 -0.15 27.08
N GLY A 317 4.80 0.98 27.62
CA GLY A 317 5.65 2.08 28.11
C GLY A 317 6.19 2.97 26.98
N SER A 318 5.54 2.92 25.81
CA SER A 318 5.85 3.75 24.65
C SER A 318 5.26 5.14 24.89
N LYS A 319 6.09 6.18 24.92
CA LYS A 319 5.62 7.58 25.02
C LYS A 319 5.08 8.08 23.68
#